data_AF-A0AB40CLG3-F1
#
_entry.id   AF-A0AB40CLG3-F1
#
_cell.length_a   1.000
_cell.length_b   1.000
_cell.length_c   1.000
_cell.angle_alpha   90.00
_cell.angle_beta   90.00
_cell.angle_gamma   90.00
#
_symmetry.space_group_name_H-M   'P 1'
#
loop_
_entity.id
_entity.type
_entity.pdbx_description
1 polymer ?
#
loop_
_entity_poly.entity_id
_entity_poly.type
_entity_poly.pdbx_seq_one_letter_code
_entity_poly.pdbx_strand_id
1 'polypeptide(L)'
;MGMSEDLTCAGSAGLEDAQWLSSLSEPELDLLVCLKELVIKRAKHAGIKDLGERFDLRMLRVLGSILVEYLKERTQSMSELPNILTLLSHCGLANLDNKKIGSVACSEDNNLACATPRRKRMWEGLSDNQPSSSKKRKTAL
;
A
#
# COMPACT_ATOMS: atom_id res chain seq x y z
N MET A 1 33.47 34.73 -24.01
CA MET A 1 32.01 34.49 -24.00
C MET A 1 31.79 33.00 -24.11
N GLY A 2 31.73 32.31 -22.97
CA GLY A 2 31.32 30.91 -22.92
C GLY A 2 29.81 30.88 -22.83
N MET A 3 29.16 30.35 -23.87
CA MET A 3 27.75 30.00 -23.80
C MET A 3 27.69 28.56 -23.28
N SER A 4 27.46 28.42 -21.97
CA SER A 4 26.99 27.17 -21.40
C SER A 4 25.48 27.20 -21.49
N GLU A 5 24.95 26.47 -22.46
CA GLU A 5 23.51 26.26 -22.63
C GLU A 5 23.09 25.04 -21.79
N ASP A 6 22.23 25.32 -20.83
CA ASP A 6 21.58 24.37 -19.93
C ASP A 6 20.76 23.34 -20.73
N LEU A 7 21.26 22.11 -20.82
CA LEU A 7 20.52 20.98 -21.40
C LEU A 7 19.82 20.17 -20.29
N THR A 8 18.64 20.68 -19.90
CA THR A 8 17.41 19.93 -19.61
C THR A 8 17.48 18.68 -18.72
N CYS A 9 17.26 18.88 -17.41
CA CYS A 9 17.09 17.89 -16.33
C CYS A 9 15.79 17.04 -16.41
N ALA A 10 15.22 16.79 -17.60
CA ALA A 10 14.00 15.99 -17.76
C ALA A 10 14.28 14.50 -18.06
N GLY A 11 15.51 14.16 -18.47
CA GLY A 11 15.89 12.79 -18.84
C GLY A 11 16.28 11.87 -17.68
N SER A 12 16.60 12.39 -16.49
CA SER A 12 17.13 11.57 -15.39
C SER A 12 16.05 10.75 -14.66
N ALA A 13 14.84 11.29 -14.49
CA ALA A 13 13.78 10.61 -13.74
C ALA A 13 13.31 9.31 -14.42
N GLY A 14 13.11 9.35 -15.75
CA GLY A 14 12.74 8.14 -16.51
C GLY A 14 13.86 7.10 -16.57
N LEU A 15 15.12 7.54 -16.57
CA LEU A 15 16.28 6.66 -16.57
C LEU A 15 16.48 5.97 -15.22
N GLU A 16 16.29 6.70 -14.12
CA GLU A 16 16.35 6.16 -12.75
C GLU A 16 15.22 5.15 -12.50
N ASP A 17 14.01 5.45 -12.97
CA ASP A 17 12.85 4.55 -12.86
C ASP A 17 13.07 3.27 -13.67
N ALA A 18 13.62 3.37 -14.89
CA ALA A 18 13.98 2.23 -15.72
C ALA A 18 15.10 1.39 -15.10
N GLN A 19 16.13 2.05 -14.56
CA GLN A 19 17.23 1.38 -13.85
C GLN A 19 16.72 0.64 -12.62
N TRP A 20 15.86 1.28 -11.83
CA TRP A 20 15.24 0.63 -10.67
C TRP A 20 14.41 -0.59 -11.08
N LEU A 21 13.54 -0.48 -12.08
CA LEU A 21 12.77 -1.61 -12.60
C LEU A 21 13.68 -2.75 -13.07
N SER A 22 14.79 -2.44 -13.73
CA SER A 22 15.75 -3.45 -14.20
C SER A 22 16.53 -4.14 -13.06
N SER A 23 16.57 -3.54 -11.87
CA SER A 23 17.22 -4.13 -10.69
C SER A 23 16.33 -5.12 -9.94
N LEU A 24 15.03 -5.17 -10.25
CA LEU A 24 14.06 -6.03 -9.60
C LEU A 24 14.08 -7.44 -10.19
N SER A 25 13.87 -8.42 -9.33
CA SER A 25 13.61 -9.80 -9.73
C SER A 25 12.19 -9.98 -10.27
N GLU A 26 11.96 -11.04 -11.05
CA GLU A 26 10.65 -11.41 -11.59
C GLU A 26 9.52 -11.43 -10.54
N PRO A 27 9.66 -12.07 -9.35
CA PRO A 27 8.60 -12.04 -8.33
C PRO A 27 8.32 -10.64 -7.76
N GLU A 28 9.30 -9.74 -7.77
CA GLU A 28 9.11 -8.35 -7.33
C GLU A 28 8.36 -7.53 -8.38
N LEU A 29 8.63 -7.78 -9.67
CA LEU A 29 7.85 -7.20 -10.77
C LEU A 29 6.41 -7.71 -10.75
N ASP A 30 6.21 -9.01 -10.55
CA ASP A 30 4.88 -9.60 -10.41
C ASP A 30 4.11 -9.01 -9.23
N LEU A 31 4.79 -8.76 -8.10
CA LEU A 31 4.20 -8.08 -6.95
C LEU A 31 3.73 -6.66 -7.32
N LEU A 32 4.51 -5.88 -8.07
CA LEU A 32 4.09 -4.55 -8.53
C LEU A 32 2.86 -4.60 -9.45
N VAL A 33 2.80 -5.59 -10.36
CA VAL A 33 1.63 -5.84 -11.22
C VAL A 33 0.41 -6.18 -10.37
N CYS A 34 0.56 -7.11 -9.43
CA CYS A 34 -0.51 -7.52 -8.52
C CYS A 34 -1.02 -6.36 -7.66
N LEU A 35 -0.11 -5.49 -7.20
CA LEU A 35 -0.43 -4.31 -6.43
C LEU A 35 -1.26 -3.32 -7.26
N LYS A 36 -0.84 -3.06 -8.51
CA LYS A 36 -1.61 -2.20 -9.44
C LYS A 36 -3.00 -2.77 -9.69
N GLU A 37 -3.11 -4.07 -9.94
CA GLU A 37 -4.41 -4.72 -10.12
C GLU A 37 -5.29 -4.65 -8.87
N LEU A 38 -4.72 -4.84 -7.69
CA LEU A 38 -5.45 -4.79 -6.43
C LEU A 38 -6.03 -3.39 -6.21
N VAL A 39 -5.24 -2.35 -6.46
CA VAL A 39 -5.69 -0.96 -6.40
C VAL A 39 -6.84 -0.72 -7.37
N ILE A 40 -6.72 -1.15 -8.64
CA ILE A 40 -7.79 -1.04 -9.65
C ILE A 40 -9.06 -1.75 -9.18
N LYS A 41 -8.95 -2.99 -8.71
CA LYS A 41 -10.09 -3.79 -8.23
C LYS A 41 -10.77 -3.11 -7.03
N ARG A 42 -10.00 -2.54 -6.11
CA ARG A 42 -10.52 -1.79 -4.95
C ARG A 42 -11.21 -0.49 -5.35
N ALA A 43 -10.62 0.28 -6.27
CA ALA A 43 -11.21 1.51 -6.79
C ALA A 43 -12.57 1.26 -7.45
N LYS A 44 -12.63 0.24 -8.32
CA LYS A 44 -13.88 -0.21 -8.95
C LYS A 44 -14.94 -0.56 -7.93
N HIS A 45 -14.57 -1.31 -6.88
CA HIS A 45 -15.49 -1.68 -5.81
C HIS A 45 -15.98 -0.47 -4.99
N ALA A 46 -15.13 0.56 -4.82
CA ALA A 46 -15.48 1.80 -4.13
C ALA A 46 -16.25 2.81 -5.01
N GLY A 47 -16.49 2.50 -6.30
CA GLY A 47 -17.12 3.43 -7.24
C GLY A 47 -16.22 4.59 -7.67
N ILE A 48 -14.93 4.55 -7.35
CA ILE A 48 -13.95 5.57 -7.75
C ILE A 48 -13.49 5.22 -9.16
N LYS A 49 -13.91 6.03 -10.13
CA LYS A 49 -13.48 5.90 -11.51
C LYS A 49 -12.03 6.38 -11.66
N ASP A 50 -11.31 5.77 -12.59
CA ASP A 50 -10.01 6.23 -13.09
C ASP A 50 -8.83 6.25 -12.08
N LEU A 51 -9.04 5.80 -10.83
CA LEU A 51 -7.95 5.74 -9.83
C LEU A 51 -6.78 4.85 -10.31
N GLY A 52 -7.08 3.79 -11.05
CA GLY A 52 -6.08 2.92 -11.66
C GLY A 52 -5.17 3.61 -12.67
N GLU A 53 -5.67 4.62 -13.36
CA GLU A 53 -4.94 5.41 -14.35
C GLU A 53 -4.05 6.45 -13.66
N ARG A 54 -4.45 6.89 -12.47
CA ARG A 54 -3.65 7.82 -11.65
C ARG A 54 -2.44 7.14 -11.04
N PHE A 55 -2.43 5.81 -10.90
CA PHE A 55 -1.32 5.06 -10.30
C PHE A 55 -0.09 4.98 -11.22
N ASP A 56 0.81 5.93 -11.06
CA ASP A 56 2.12 5.95 -11.70
C ASP A 56 3.12 4.99 -11.03
N LEU A 57 4.26 4.79 -11.70
CA LEU A 57 5.31 3.88 -11.25
C LEU A 57 5.88 4.29 -9.89
N ARG A 58 6.00 5.59 -9.62
CA ARG A 58 6.52 6.12 -8.37
C ARG A 58 5.59 5.82 -7.20
N MET A 59 4.27 5.94 -7.39
CA MET A 59 3.31 5.53 -6.37
C MET A 59 3.32 4.02 -6.14
N LEU A 60 3.47 3.21 -7.19
CA LEU A 60 3.62 1.76 -7.03
C LEU A 60 4.88 1.40 -6.25
N ARG A 61 6.01 2.08 -6.54
CA ARG A 61 7.25 1.92 -5.78
C ARG A 61 7.02 2.24 -4.30
N VAL A 62 6.44 3.40 -3.99
CA VAL A 62 6.17 3.82 -2.60
C VAL A 62 5.26 2.82 -1.88
N LEU A 63 4.17 2.40 -2.50
CA LEU A 63 3.29 1.39 -1.90
C LEU A 63 3.99 0.04 -1.70
N GLY A 64 4.81 -0.39 -2.66
CA GLY A 64 5.61 -1.60 -2.55
C GLY A 64 6.55 -1.55 -1.34
N SER A 65 7.25 -0.44 -1.15
CA SER A 65 8.12 -0.23 0.02
C SER A 65 7.35 -0.25 1.33
N ILE A 66 6.23 0.47 1.42
CA ILE A 66 5.37 0.48 2.61
C ILE A 66 4.88 -0.93 2.95
N LEU A 67 4.47 -1.70 1.93
CA LEU A 67 4.02 -3.07 2.12
C LEU A 67 5.14 -3.96 2.65
N VAL A 68 6.34 -3.87 2.09
CA VAL A 68 7.50 -4.66 2.52
C VAL A 68 7.88 -4.31 3.95
N GLU A 69 7.95 -3.02 4.32
CA GLU A 69 8.24 -2.60 5.70
C GLU A 69 7.16 -3.06 6.68
N TYR A 70 5.89 -2.91 6.33
CA TYR A 70 4.79 -3.44 7.15
C TYR A 70 4.90 -4.96 7.38
N LEU A 71 5.27 -5.72 6.35
CA LEU A 71 5.47 -7.16 6.47
C LEU A 71 6.70 -7.51 7.31
N LYS A 72 7.78 -6.73 7.25
CA LYS A 72 8.96 -6.90 8.13
C LYS A 72 8.59 -6.71 9.60
N GLU A 73 7.92 -5.61 9.93
CA GLU A 73 7.47 -5.32 11.30
C GLU A 73 6.56 -6.44 11.82
N ARG A 74 5.60 -6.86 10.98
CA ARG A 74 4.66 -7.91 11.35
C ARG A 74 5.34 -9.27 11.50
N THR A 75 6.33 -9.60 10.69
CA THR A 75 7.07 -10.88 10.80
C THR A 75 8.03 -10.90 11.98
N GLN A 76 8.66 -9.77 12.33
CA GLN A 76 9.44 -9.62 13.56
C GLN A 76 8.58 -9.87 14.80
N SER A 77 7.34 -9.36 14.80
CA SER A 77 6.41 -9.56 15.92
C SER A 77 5.95 -11.01 16.11
N MET A 78 6.10 -11.86 15.09
CA MET A 78 5.59 -13.24 15.10
C MET A 78 6.68 -14.29 15.39
N SER A 79 7.95 -13.89 15.57
CA SER A 79 9.13 -14.68 16.00
C SER A 79 9.46 -16.01 15.28
N GLU A 80 8.56 -16.60 14.50
CA GLU A 80 8.65 -17.97 13.98
C GLU A 80 9.06 -18.05 12.50
N LEU A 81 9.27 -16.92 11.83
CA LEU A 81 9.48 -16.85 10.37
C LEU A 81 10.77 -16.12 9.97
N PRO A 82 11.96 -16.53 10.48
CA PRO A 82 13.22 -15.87 10.17
C PRO A 82 13.54 -15.85 8.68
N ASN A 83 13.17 -16.91 7.94
CA ASN A 83 13.39 -17.00 6.49
C ASN A 83 12.58 -15.99 5.68
N ILE A 84 11.42 -15.57 6.19
CA ILE A 84 10.59 -14.56 5.52
C ILE A 84 11.16 -13.17 5.80
N LEU A 85 11.62 -12.92 7.03
CA LEU A 85 12.26 -11.66 7.38
C LEU A 85 13.53 -11.42 6.55
N THR A 86 14.36 -12.45 6.37
CA THR A 86 15.55 -12.35 5.50
C THR A 86 15.16 -12.06 4.06
N LEU A 87 14.18 -12.78 3.50
CA LEU A 87 13.67 -12.52 2.15
C LEU A 87 13.18 -11.08 1.98
N LEU A 88 12.39 -10.57 2.93
CA LEU A 88 11.89 -9.20 2.90
C LEU A 88 13.00 -8.16 3.05
N SER A 89 14.05 -8.46 3.81
CA SER A 89 15.22 -7.58 3.96
C SER A 89 16.02 -7.43 2.67
N HIS A 90 16.01 -8.46 1.81
CA HIS A 90 16.66 -8.44 0.51
C HIS A 90 15.76 -7.95 -0.63
N CYS A 91 14.51 -7.57 -0.35
CA CYS A 91 13.59 -7.09 -1.37
C CYS A 91 14.00 -5.69 -1.87
N GLY A 92 14.23 -5.57 -3.17
CA GLY A 92 14.61 -4.34 -3.86
C GLY A 92 13.54 -3.24 -3.84
N LEU A 93 12.32 -3.57 -3.42
CA LEU A 93 11.25 -2.59 -3.19
C LEU A 93 11.45 -1.80 -1.89
N ALA A 94 12.20 -2.30 -0.89
CA ALA A 94 12.35 -1.62 0.40
C ALA A 94 13.22 -0.35 0.34
N ASN A 95 13.96 -0.14 -0.74
CA ASN A 95 14.97 0.91 -0.83
C ASN A 95 14.39 2.19 -1.45
N LEU A 96 13.80 3.03 -0.59
CA LEU A 96 13.43 4.41 -0.93
C LEU A 96 14.46 5.37 -0.34
N ASP A 97 15.30 5.95 -1.20
CA ASP A 97 16.05 7.15 -0.83
C ASP A 97 15.05 8.31 -0.65
N ASN A 98 14.70 8.54 0.61
CA ASN A 98 13.84 9.61 1.11
C ASN A 98 14.20 11.03 0.61
N LYS A 99 15.39 11.23 0.01
CA LYS A 99 15.87 12.50 -0.53
C LYS A 99 15.14 12.98 -1.81
N LYS A 100 14.39 12.13 -2.53
CA LYS A 100 13.79 12.47 -3.84
C LYS A 100 12.27 12.45 -3.94
N ILE A 101 11.54 12.18 -2.85
CA ILE A 101 10.06 12.29 -2.84
C ILE A 101 9.69 13.77 -2.63
N GLY A 102 10.11 14.62 -3.56
CA GLY A 102 9.67 16.00 -3.63
C GLY A 102 8.19 16.01 -4.05
N SER A 103 7.31 16.19 -3.07
CA SER A 103 5.89 16.51 -3.26
C SER A 103 5.10 15.53 -4.14
N VAL A 104 4.82 14.33 -3.62
CA VAL A 104 3.51 13.71 -3.93
C VAL A 104 2.49 14.53 -3.14
N ALA A 105 2.01 15.61 -3.75
CA ALA A 105 0.84 16.33 -3.24
C ALA A 105 -0.37 15.41 -3.43
N CYS A 106 -0.67 14.62 -2.41
CA CYS A 106 -2.01 14.10 -2.24
C CYS A 106 -2.92 15.33 -2.09
N SER A 107 -3.63 15.69 -3.16
CA SER A 107 -4.71 16.68 -3.11
C SER A 107 -5.60 16.31 -1.93
N GLU A 108 -5.66 17.18 -0.92
CA GLU A 108 -6.44 17.02 0.30
C GLU A 108 -7.94 17.17 0.00
N ASP A 109 -8.53 16.22 -0.75
CA ASP A 109 -9.97 16.03 -0.73
C ASP A 109 -10.29 14.97 0.32
N ASN A 110 -10.22 15.45 1.55
CA ASN A 110 -10.45 14.74 2.79
C ASN A 110 -11.94 14.39 2.92
N ASN A 111 -12.41 13.30 2.29
CA ASN A 111 -13.67 12.60 2.62
C ASN A 111 -13.85 11.26 1.89
N LEU A 112 -12.88 10.35 2.01
CA LEU A 112 -13.09 8.94 1.65
C LEU A 112 -13.00 8.07 2.90
N ALA A 113 -14.10 8.04 3.65
CA ALA A 113 -14.38 7.00 4.62
C ALA A 113 -14.50 5.65 3.89
N CYS A 114 -13.37 5.04 3.53
CA CYS A 114 -13.30 3.67 3.01
C CYS A 114 -13.41 2.65 4.15
N ALA A 115 -14.35 2.88 5.06
CA ALA A 115 -14.84 1.87 5.97
C ALA A 115 -16.11 1.30 5.33
N THR A 116 -15.95 0.32 4.43
CA THR A 116 -17.12 -0.43 4.00
C THR A 116 -17.74 -1.11 5.22
N PRO A 117 -19.08 -1.01 5.45
CA PRO A 117 -19.75 -1.60 6.63
C PRO A 117 -19.53 -3.12 6.78
N ARG A 118 -19.06 -3.79 5.72
CA ARG A 118 -18.93 -5.24 5.65
C ARG A 118 -17.75 -5.80 6.45
N ARG A 119 -16.69 -5.01 6.73
CA ARG A 119 -15.48 -5.51 7.44
C ARG A 119 -15.46 -5.24 8.94
N LYS A 120 -16.38 -4.42 9.46
CA LYS A 120 -16.50 -4.14 10.90
C LYS A 120 -17.08 -5.31 11.69
N ARG A 121 -17.94 -6.14 11.06
CA ARG A 121 -18.61 -7.26 11.73
C ARG A 121 -17.76 -8.51 12.00
N MET A 122 -16.51 -8.57 11.56
CA MET A 122 -15.66 -9.74 11.81
C MET A 122 -14.67 -9.57 12.97
N TRP A 123 -14.34 -8.34 13.36
CA TRP A 123 -13.30 -8.08 14.36
C TRP A 123 -13.85 -7.62 15.73
N GLU A 124 -15.12 -7.23 15.81
CA GLU A 124 -15.79 -6.90 17.07
C GLU A 124 -16.31 -8.14 17.84
N GLY A 125 -16.08 -9.36 17.31
CA GLY A 125 -16.62 -10.61 17.87
C GLY A 125 -15.69 -11.43 18.77
N LEU A 126 -14.47 -10.96 19.07
CA LEU A 126 -13.46 -11.77 19.78
C LEU A 126 -12.81 -11.07 20.99
N SER A 127 -13.49 -10.10 21.61
CA SER A 127 -13.09 -9.62 22.94
C SER A 127 -14.29 -9.52 23.88
N ASP A 128 -14.20 -10.36 24.91
CA ASP A 128 -14.90 -10.40 26.19
C ASP A 128 -16.35 -10.93 26.30
N ASN A 129 -16.38 -12.19 26.76
CA ASN A 129 -17.11 -12.72 27.91
C ASN A 129 -18.66 -12.63 27.98
N GLN A 130 -19.25 -13.82 27.90
CA GLN A 130 -20.58 -14.33 28.29
C GLN A 130 -21.12 -13.81 29.66
N PRO A 131 -22.38 -14.13 30.06
CA PRO A 131 -23.70 -13.69 29.57
C PRO A 131 -24.51 -12.92 30.65
N SER A 132 -25.58 -12.19 30.27
CA SER A 132 -26.65 -11.88 31.22
C SER A 132 -28.05 -12.10 30.62
N SER A 133 -28.64 -13.21 31.04
CA SER A 133 -30.07 -13.51 30.97
C SER A 133 -30.91 -12.36 31.53
N SER A 134 -31.92 -11.91 30.78
CA SER A 134 -33.16 -11.42 31.38
C SER A 134 -34.36 -11.66 30.46
N LYS A 135 -35.04 -12.78 30.77
CA LYS A 135 -36.41 -13.12 30.35
C LYS A 135 -37.34 -12.01 30.84
N LYS A 136 -37.99 -11.26 29.94
CA LYS A 136 -39.18 -10.47 30.27
C LYS A 136 -40.38 -10.98 29.48
N ARG A 137 -41.26 -11.66 30.22
CA ARG A 137 -42.66 -11.93 29.86
C ARG A 137 -43.45 -10.62 29.83
N LYS A 138 -44.39 -10.48 28.91
CA LYS A 138 -45.58 -9.61 29.03
C LYS A 138 -46.64 -10.14 28.04
N THR A 139 -47.45 -11.12 28.45
CA THR A 139 -48.81 -11.01 29.03
C THR A 139 -49.79 -10.22 28.17
N ALA A 140 -50.92 -10.90 27.90
CA ALA A 140 -52.04 -10.57 27.04
C ALA A 140 -52.72 -9.23 27.33
N LEU A 141 -53.34 -8.70 26.28
CA LEU A 141 -54.76 -8.32 26.32
C LEU A 141 -55.42 -8.72 25.00
#